data_AF-A0A939PJS5-F1
#
_entry.id   AF-A0A939PJS5-F1
#
_cell.length_a   1.000
_cell.length_b   1.000
_cell.length_c   1.000
_cell.angle_alpha   90.00
_cell.angle_beta   90.00
_cell.angle_gamma   90.00
#
_symmetry.space_group_name_H-M   'P 1'
#
loop_
_entity.id
_entity.type
_entity.pdbx_description
1 polymer ?
#
loop_
_entity_poly.entity_id
_entity_poly.type
_entity_poly.pdbx_seq_one_letter_code
_entity_poly.pdbx_strand_id
1 'polypeptide(L)'
;MRPITPPLNGVCISDEGDAWGTYLVDHHVFENIFVGLQASGPLRLKAWSAQVELAMAYTRENFPALGYLCDLLITDIVLLHSASTGGGSASHLPGLVAMSPGPNWGMYDFAETIVHEMTHLNLFILDMVNRLYRLPTTELAEHENRVVSAVKVGELRPFDKAFHSAVVAVPLMYMQDARGDSALVDAFAESLNDCCTGLEAKRDLFTPYGQTLLDELATFARTLNFAAVESGLTRERLAA
;
A
#
# COMPACT_ATOMS: atom_id res chain seq x y z
N MET A 1 11.63 -15.23 -9.45
CA MET A 1 10.48 -16.10 -9.74
C MET A 1 9.74 -16.31 -8.44
N ARG A 2 8.41 -16.25 -8.43
CA ARG A 2 7.61 -16.40 -7.20
C ARG A 2 7.84 -17.81 -6.61
N PRO A 3 8.13 -17.95 -5.30
CA PRO A 3 8.49 -19.24 -4.70
C PRO A 3 7.29 -20.19 -4.52
N ILE A 4 6.08 -19.65 -4.39
CA ILE A 4 4.85 -20.42 -4.16
C ILE A 4 3.83 -20.06 -5.25
N THR A 5 3.25 -21.10 -5.85
CA THR A 5 2.24 -20.97 -6.91
C THR A 5 0.99 -20.26 -6.37
N PRO A 6 0.46 -19.23 -7.05
CA PRO A 6 -0.75 -18.55 -6.62
C PRO A 6 -1.97 -19.48 -6.68
N PRO A 7 -3.00 -19.25 -5.85
CA PRO A 7 -4.27 -19.94 -6.00
C PRO A 7 -4.86 -19.69 -7.39
N LEU A 8 -5.59 -20.68 -7.91
CA LEU A 8 -6.25 -20.55 -9.23
C LEU A 8 -7.39 -19.53 -9.21
N ASN A 9 -8.06 -19.36 -8.07
CA ASN A 9 -9.17 -18.43 -7.89
C ASN A 9 -9.14 -17.85 -6.48
N GLY A 10 -9.49 -16.57 -6.37
CA GLY A 10 -9.61 -15.88 -5.08
C GLY A 10 -8.27 -15.62 -4.41
N VAL A 11 -8.35 -15.17 -3.15
CA VAL A 11 -7.19 -14.88 -2.30
C VAL A 11 -6.98 -16.04 -1.33
N CYS A 12 -5.76 -16.55 -1.24
CA CYS A 12 -5.38 -17.51 -0.21
C CYS A 12 -5.02 -16.75 1.07
N ILE A 13 -5.68 -17.06 2.19
CA ILE A 13 -5.31 -16.53 3.51
C ILE A 13 -4.52 -17.63 4.23
N SER A 14 -3.30 -17.29 4.64
CA SER A 14 -2.35 -18.19 5.31
C SER A 14 -1.77 -17.53 6.56
N ASP A 15 -1.05 -18.29 7.37
CA ASP A 15 -0.42 -17.82 8.61
C ASP A 15 1.08 -18.13 8.70
N GLU A 16 1.70 -17.81 9.84
CA GLU A 16 3.12 -18.03 10.06
C GLU A 16 3.58 -19.50 9.99
N GLY A 17 2.66 -20.46 10.15
CA GLY A 17 2.92 -21.90 10.07
C GLY A 17 2.78 -22.49 8.66
N ASP A 18 2.21 -21.74 7.72
CA ASP A 18 2.05 -22.17 6.34
C ASP A 18 3.33 -21.96 5.50
N ALA A 19 3.30 -22.41 4.25
CA ALA A 19 4.43 -22.32 3.31
C ALA A 19 4.92 -20.87 3.13
N TRP A 20 4.00 -19.89 3.04
CA TRP A 20 4.37 -18.49 2.95
C TRP A 20 4.98 -17.96 4.24
N GLY A 21 4.36 -18.25 5.40
CA GLY A 21 4.90 -17.87 6.69
C GLY A 21 6.34 -18.37 6.89
N THR A 22 6.57 -19.65 6.61
CA THR A 22 7.90 -20.27 6.66
C THR A 22 8.87 -19.59 5.69
N TYR A 23 8.45 -19.37 4.44
CA TYR A 23 9.31 -18.72 3.45
C TYR A 23 9.74 -17.31 3.88
N LEU A 24 8.80 -16.50 4.38
CA LEU A 24 9.06 -15.13 4.83
C LEU A 24 10.08 -15.10 5.98
N VAL A 25 9.95 -16.01 6.94
CA VAL A 25 10.88 -16.16 8.07
C VAL A 25 12.26 -16.60 7.58
N ASP A 26 12.33 -17.70 6.83
CA ASP A 26 13.61 -18.32 6.41
C ASP A 26 14.45 -17.41 5.52
N HIS A 27 13.79 -16.52 4.76
CA HIS A 27 14.44 -15.61 3.81
C HIS A 27 14.53 -14.18 4.32
N HIS A 28 14.23 -13.93 5.61
CA HIS A 28 14.31 -12.61 6.23
C HIS A 28 13.49 -11.54 5.50
N VAL A 29 12.39 -11.95 4.86
CA VAL A 29 11.52 -11.04 4.13
C VAL A 29 10.70 -10.25 5.14
N PHE A 30 10.69 -8.93 4.99
CA PHE A 30 9.99 -8.01 5.91
C PHE A 30 10.50 -8.03 7.36
N GLU A 31 11.71 -8.51 7.64
CA GLU A 31 12.28 -8.54 9.00
C GLU A 31 12.32 -7.15 9.68
N ASN A 32 12.44 -6.09 8.87
CA ASN A 32 12.44 -4.70 9.32
C ASN A 32 11.04 -4.11 9.54
N ILE A 33 9.98 -4.86 9.17
CA ILE A 33 8.57 -4.47 9.33
C ILE A 33 7.94 -5.28 10.46
N PHE A 34 8.12 -6.61 10.45
CA PHE A 34 7.52 -7.52 11.43
C PHE A 34 8.56 -7.96 12.47
N VAL A 35 8.80 -7.10 13.44
CA VAL A 35 9.79 -7.34 14.50
C VAL A 35 9.21 -8.27 15.57
N GLY A 36 9.97 -9.28 15.96
CA GLY A 36 9.61 -10.17 17.08
C GLY A 36 8.38 -11.02 16.76
N LEU A 37 8.46 -11.81 15.68
CA LEU A 37 7.42 -12.76 15.31
C LEU A 37 7.14 -13.76 16.44
N GLN A 38 5.86 -14.05 16.63
CA GLN A 38 5.33 -14.93 17.67
C GLN A 38 4.31 -15.88 17.06
N ALA A 39 4.13 -17.04 17.68
CA ALA A 39 3.04 -17.93 17.31
C ALA A 39 1.69 -17.25 17.58
N SER A 40 0.81 -17.30 16.59
CA SER A 40 -0.58 -16.94 16.68
C SER A 40 -1.38 -18.13 17.21
N GLY A 41 -2.24 -17.89 18.20
CA GLY A 41 -3.19 -18.92 18.63
C GLY A 41 -4.26 -19.17 17.56
N PRO A 42 -4.79 -20.40 17.40
CA PRO A 42 -5.74 -20.74 16.33
C PRO A 42 -7.04 -19.91 16.37
N LEU A 43 -7.49 -19.52 17.56
CA LEU A 43 -8.66 -18.64 17.70
C LEU A 43 -8.42 -17.25 17.13
N ARG A 44 -7.20 -16.73 17.28
CA ARG A 44 -6.82 -15.41 16.77
C ARG A 44 -6.72 -15.44 15.25
N LEU A 45 -6.05 -16.45 14.70
CA LEU A 45 -5.95 -16.64 13.25
C LEU A 45 -7.33 -16.72 12.61
N LYS A 46 -8.23 -17.54 13.17
CA LYS A 46 -9.62 -17.61 12.70
C LYS A 46 -10.34 -16.26 12.75
N ALA A 47 -10.14 -15.48 13.81
CA ALA A 47 -10.75 -14.15 13.91
C ALA A 47 -10.18 -13.16 12.88
N TRP A 48 -8.87 -13.17 12.67
CA TRP A 48 -8.21 -12.33 11.67
C TRP A 48 -8.59 -12.72 10.25
N SER A 49 -8.63 -14.00 9.91
CA SER A 49 -9.11 -14.45 8.60
C SER A 49 -10.55 -13.99 8.34
N ALA A 50 -11.43 -14.03 9.35
CA ALA A 50 -12.78 -13.50 9.22
C ALA A 50 -12.80 -11.99 8.99
N GLN A 51 -11.89 -11.22 9.61
CA GLN A 51 -11.76 -9.78 9.36
C GLN A 51 -11.24 -9.47 7.96
N VAL A 52 -10.30 -10.26 7.43
CA VAL A 52 -9.84 -10.15 6.03
C VAL A 52 -11.00 -10.34 5.06
N GLU A 53 -11.82 -11.38 5.25
CA GLU A 53 -12.98 -11.64 4.39
C GLU A 53 -14.00 -10.50 4.45
N LEU A 54 -14.31 -10.01 5.65
CA LEU A 54 -15.20 -8.86 5.85
C LEU A 54 -14.63 -7.59 5.19
N ALA A 55 -13.34 -7.33 5.34
CA ALA A 55 -12.67 -6.19 4.76
C ALA A 55 -12.68 -6.24 3.22
N MET A 56 -12.37 -7.40 2.63
CA MET A 56 -12.44 -7.59 1.18
C MET A 56 -13.86 -7.41 0.65
N ALA A 57 -14.86 -7.98 1.33
CA ALA A 57 -16.26 -7.79 0.96
C ALA A 57 -16.69 -6.32 1.06
N TYR A 58 -16.33 -5.64 2.16
CA TYR A 58 -16.57 -4.22 2.37
C TYR A 58 -15.97 -3.37 1.25
N THR A 59 -14.71 -3.60 0.90
CA THR A 59 -14.03 -2.86 -0.17
C THR A 59 -14.69 -3.11 -1.53
N ARG A 60 -15.08 -4.35 -1.85
CA ARG A 60 -15.80 -4.65 -3.11
C ARG A 60 -17.16 -3.95 -3.20
N GLU A 61 -17.90 -3.87 -2.09
CA GLU A 61 -19.24 -3.28 -2.06
C GLU A 61 -19.20 -1.74 -2.10
N ASN A 62 -18.31 -1.13 -1.31
CA ASN A 62 -18.31 0.32 -1.10
C ASN A 62 -17.32 1.05 -2.02
N PHE A 63 -16.27 0.36 -2.48
CA PHE A 63 -15.25 0.90 -3.37
C PHE A 63 -14.95 -0.06 -4.52
N PRO A 64 -15.91 -0.33 -5.44
CA PRO A 64 -15.84 -1.47 -6.36
C PRO A 64 -14.58 -1.53 -7.22
N ALA A 65 -14.02 -0.38 -7.62
CA ALA A 65 -12.76 -0.33 -8.36
C ALA A 65 -11.53 -0.67 -7.50
N LEU A 66 -11.47 -0.20 -6.26
CA LEU A 66 -10.43 -0.63 -5.32
C LEU A 66 -10.57 -2.12 -5.02
N GLY A 67 -11.79 -2.61 -4.84
CA GLY A 67 -12.07 -4.03 -4.64
C GLY A 67 -11.61 -4.88 -5.84
N TYR A 68 -11.87 -4.41 -7.07
CA TYR A 68 -11.38 -5.06 -8.28
C TYR A 68 -9.85 -5.09 -8.33
N LEU A 69 -9.17 -4.00 -7.99
CA LEU A 69 -7.70 -3.96 -7.95
C LEU A 69 -7.14 -4.88 -6.85
N CYS A 70 -7.78 -4.96 -5.69
CA CYS A 70 -7.42 -5.93 -4.65
C CYS A 70 -7.55 -7.37 -5.17
N ASP A 71 -8.66 -7.71 -5.82
CA ASP A 71 -8.89 -9.05 -6.37
C ASP A 71 -7.93 -9.39 -7.53
N LEU A 72 -7.52 -8.39 -8.30
CA LEU A 72 -6.60 -8.56 -9.42
C LEU A 72 -5.15 -8.71 -8.97
N LEU A 73 -4.73 -7.89 -8.00
CA LEU A 73 -3.33 -7.74 -7.63
C LEU A 73 -2.94 -8.59 -6.44
N ILE A 74 -3.85 -8.96 -5.54
CA ILE A 74 -3.55 -9.75 -4.35
C ILE A 74 -4.01 -11.18 -4.61
N THR A 75 -3.10 -12.13 -4.48
CA THR A 75 -3.41 -13.55 -4.57
C THR A 75 -3.24 -14.26 -3.23
N ASP A 76 -2.39 -13.73 -2.35
CA ASP A 76 -2.07 -14.35 -1.06
C ASP A 76 -1.95 -13.28 0.02
N ILE A 77 -2.62 -13.52 1.16
CA ILE A 77 -2.49 -12.74 2.39
C ILE A 77 -1.91 -13.65 3.47
N VAL A 78 -0.82 -13.21 4.10
CA VAL A 78 -0.17 -13.91 5.22
C VAL A 78 -0.39 -13.13 6.49
N LEU A 79 -1.04 -13.76 7.46
CA LEU A 79 -1.29 -13.19 8.77
C LEU A 79 -0.14 -13.57 9.71
N LEU A 80 0.53 -12.56 10.25
CA LEU A 80 1.67 -12.70 11.14
C LEU A 80 1.34 -12.06 12.49
N HIS A 81 1.87 -12.60 13.56
CA HIS A 81 1.82 -11.96 14.86
C HIS A 81 3.21 -11.43 15.22
N SER A 82 3.37 -10.11 15.21
CA SER A 82 4.63 -9.45 15.57
C SER A 82 4.40 -8.33 16.57
N ALA A 83 5.47 -7.79 17.15
CA ALA A 83 5.40 -6.63 18.04
C ALA A 83 5.00 -5.35 17.31
N SER A 84 5.18 -5.32 15.99
CA SER A 84 4.78 -4.21 15.12
C SER A 84 3.42 -4.49 14.48
N THR A 85 2.66 -3.43 14.19
CA THR A 85 1.36 -3.54 13.51
C THR A 85 1.41 -2.88 12.15
N GLY A 86 0.84 -3.51 11.12
CA GLY A 86 0.84 -2.95 9.77
C GLY A 86 0.81 -4.00 8.67
N GLY A 87 1.01 -3.55 7.43
CA GLY A 87 1.16 -4.38 6.25
C GLY A 87 2.58 -4.40 5.69
N GLY A 88 2.82 -5.31 4.77
CA GLY A 88 4.04 -5.36 3.97
C GLY A 88 3.81 -6.07 2.64
N SER A 89 4.29 -5.46 1.58
CA SER A 89 4.34 -6.00 0.23
C SER A 89 5.70 -5.69 -0.40
N ALA A 90 6.11 -6.47 -1.40
CA ALA A 90 7.41 -6.30 -2.03
C ALA A 90 7.37 -6.54 -3.54
N SER A 91 8.13 -5.74 -4.29
CA SER A 91 8.22 -5.84 -5.76
C SER A 91 8.73 -7.20 -6.26
N HIS A 92 9.53 -7.91 -5.46
CA HIS A 92 10.05 -9.25 -5.80
C HIS A 92 9.09 -10.40 -5.45
N LEU A 93 7.97 -10.12 -4.77
CA LEU A 93 6.92 -11.06 -4.39
C LEU A 93 5.55 -10.54 -4.85
N PRO A 94 5.32 -10.45 -6.17
CA PRO A 94 4.04 -9.96 -6.69
C PRO A 94 2.88 -10.82 -6.19
N GLY A 95 1.79 -10.15 -5.82
CA GLY A 95 0.57 -10.73 -5.30
C GLY A 95 0.58 -11.21 -3.86
N LEU A 96 1.68 -11.01 -3.14
CA LEU A 96 1.76 -11.32 -1.71
C LEU A 96 1.56 -10.05 -0.88
N VAL A 97 0.67 -10.15 0.10
CA VAL A 97 0.50 -9.17 1.18
C VAL A 97 0.75 -9.89 2.51
N ALA A 98 1.64 -9.36 3.34
CA ALA A 98 1.80 -9.80 4.71
C ALA A 98 1.17 -8.76 5.64
N MET A 99 0.52 -9.18 6.72
CA MET A 99 -0.14 -8.29 7.67
C MET A 99 0.14 -8.76 9.08
N SER A 100 0.43 -7.81 9.97
CA SER A 100 0.48 -8.01 11.41
C SER A 100 -0.62 -7.17 12.06
N PRO A 101 -1.82 -7.74 12.28
CA PRO A 101 -2.95 -6.98 12.81
C PRO A 101 -2.75 -6.54 14.25
N GLY A 102 -3.18 -5.32 14.57
CA GLY A 102 -3.17 -4.78 15.93
C GLY A 102 -4.27 -5.39 16.82
N PRO A 103 -4.14 -5.26 18.16
CA PRO A 103 -5.06 -5.88 19.12
C PRO A 103 -6.50 -5.37 19.01
N ASN A 104 -6.70 -4.16 18.50
CA ASN A 104 -8.01 -3.50 18.38
C ASN A 104 -8.44 -3.30 16.92
N TRP A 105 -7.76 -3.94 15.96
CA TRP A 105 -8.12 -3.78 14.54
C TRP A 105 -9.51 -4.35 14.28
N GLY A 106 -10.36 -3.50 13.69
CA GLY A 106 -11.63 -3.88 13.12
C GLY A 106 -11.55 -4.01 11.61
N MET A 107 -12.73 -4.22 10.99
CA MET A 107 -12.86 -4.38 9.54
C MET A 107 -12.23 -3.22 8.75
N TYR A 108 -12.36 -1.98 9.22
CA TYR A 108 -11.81 -0.81 8.52
C TYR A 108 -10.28 -0.79 8.52
N ASP A 109 -9.62 -1.14 9.64
CA ASP A 109 -8.16 -1.22 9.71
C ASP A 109 -7.62 -2.29 8.75
N PHE A 110 -8.30 -3.43 8.66
CA PHE A 110 -7.97 -4.48 7.69
C PHE A 110 -8.17 -3.99 6.25
N ALA A 111 -9.30 -3.33 5.95
CA ALA A 111 -9.60 -2.84 4.61
C ALA A 111 -8.59 -1.78 4.15
N GLU A 112 -8.26 -0.82 5.01
CA GLU A 112 -7.24 0.20 4.76
C GLU A 112 -5.87 -0.44 4.55
N THR A 113 -5.47 -1.40 5.38
CA THR A 113 -4.18 -2.08 5.22
C THR A 113 -4.12 -2.89 3.92
N ILE A 114 -5.19 -3.58 3.55
CA ILE A 114 -5.25 -4.33 2.28
C ILE A 114 -5.13 -3.37 1.08
N VAL A 115 -5.86 -2.25 1.11
CA VAL A 115 -5.79 -1.23 0.03
C VAL A 115 -4.43 -0.53 -0.01
N HIS A 116 -3.81 -0.31 1.15
CA HIS A 116 -2.45 0.21 1.27
C HIS A 116 -1.46 -0.68 0.51
N GLU A 117 -1.45 -1.97 0.84
CA GLU A 117 -0.52 -2.92 0.23
C GLU A 117 -0.84 -3.21 -1.23
N MET A 118 -2.13 -3.25 -1.61
CA MET A 118 -2.54 -3.29 -3.01
C MET A 118 -1.97 -2.11 -3.79
N THR A 119 -2.03 -0.90 -3.23
CA THR A 119 -1.52 0.31 -3.89
C THR A 119 -0.01 0.24 -4.08
N HIS A 120 0.73 -0.31 -3.11
CA HIS A 120 2.15 -0.60 -3.28
C HIS A 120 2.42 -1.61 -4.40
N LEU A 121 1.68 -2.73 -4.45
CA LEU A 121 1.79 -3.72 -5.53
C LEU A 121 1.51 -3.10 -6.90
N ASN A 122 0.47 -2.27 -7.01
CA ASN A 122 0.13 -1.55 -8.23
C ASN A 122 1.26 -0.62 -8.68
N LEU A 123 1.84 0.16 -7.75
CA LEU A 123 2.98 1.03 -8.03
C LEU A 123 4.22 0.27 -8.50
N PHE A 124 4.51 -0.89 -7.92
CA PHE A 124 5.64 -1.72 -8.37
C PHE A 124 5.45 -2.19 -9.82
N ILE A 125 4.23 -2.60 -10.19
CA ILE A 125 3.92 -2.99 -11.57
C ILE A 125 3.98 -1.78 -12.50
N LEU A 126 3.43 -0.65 -12.06
CA LEU A 126 3.42 0.60 -12.82
C LEU A 126 4.84 1.06 -13.17
N ASP A 127 5.76 1.04 -12.20
CA ASP A 127 7.16 1.39 -12.41
C ASP A 127 7.89 0.37 -13.29
N MET A 128 7.61 -0.93 -13.12
CA MET A 128 8.18 -1.95 -14.00
C MET A 128 7.80 -1.75 -15.47
N VAL A 129 6.56 -1.32 -15.75
CA VAL A 129 6.04 -1.17 -17.12
C VAL A 129 6.39 0.19 -17.72
N ASN A 130 6.20 1.27 -16.96
CA ASN A 130 6.30 2.64 -17.48
C ASN A 130 7.59 3.34 -17.10
N ARG A 131 8.36 2.79 -16.15
CA ARG A 131 9.56 3.40 -15.54
C ARG A 131 9.27 4.82 -15.05
N LEU A 132 8.95 4.97 -13.78
CA LEU A 132 8.62 6.27 -13.18
C LEU A 132 9.85 7.15 -13.00
N TYR A 133 11.03 6.55 -12.77
CA TYR A 133 12.24 7.26 -12.40
C TYR A 133 13.34 7.17 -13.45
N ARG A 134 14.15 8.23 -13.56
CA ARG A 134 15.33 8.25 -14.43
C ARG A 134 16.52 7.52 -13.81
N LEU A 135 16.66 7.63 -12.49
CA LEU A 135 17.74 7.04 -11.71
C LEU A 135 17.31 5.68 -11.12
N PRO A 136 18.28 4.77 -10.87
CA PRO A 136 18.01 3.54 -10.12
C PRO A 136 17.71 3.84 -8.64
N THR A 137 17.01 2.91 -7.97
CA THR A 137 16.60 3.04 -6.56
C THR A 137 17.75 3.35 -5.60
N THR A 138 18.95 2.83 -5.86
CA THR A 138 20.14 3.10 -5.03
C THR A 138 20.52 4.58 -5.06
N GLU A 139 20.48 5.22 -6.23
CA GLU A 139 20.78 6.65 -6.38
C GLU A 139 19.65 7.53 -5.84
N LEU A 140 18.39 7.10 -5.98
CA LEU A 140 17.24 7.79 -5.38
C LEU A 140 17.26 7.80 -3.84
N ALA A 141 18.06 6.92 -3.22
CA ALA A 141 18.24 6.85 -1.77
C ALA A 141 19.35 7.76 -1.23
N GLU A 142 20.18 8.32 -2.10
CA GLU A 142 21.25 9.25 -1.74
C GLU A 142 20.69 10.52 -1.08
N HIS A 143 21.47 11.08 -0.16
CA HIS A 143 21.01 12.12 0.76
C HIS A 143 20.44 13.35 0.03
N GLU A 144 21.09 13.77 -1.06
CA GLU A 144 20.69 14.89 -1.91
C GLU A 144 19.34 14.69 -2.60
N ASN A 145 18.95 13.43 -2.85
CA ASN A 145 17.70 13.09 -3.54
C ASN A 145 16.53 12.92 -2.58
N ARG A 146 16.77 12.88 -1.27
CA ARG A 146 15.72 12.65 -0.28
C ARG A 146 14.70 13.77 -0.21
N VAL A 147 13.48 13.41 0.17
CA VAL A 147 12.33 14.32 0.31
C VAL A 147 11.60 14.00 1.61
N VAL A 148 10.93 15.01 2.18
CA VAL A 148 10.07 14.85 3.36
C VAL A 148 8.96 13.84 3.05
N SER A 149 8.68 12.93 3.97
CA SER A 149 7.63 11.92 3.78
C SER A 149 6.23 12.46 4.06
N ALA A 150 5.26 12.03 3.24
CA ALA A 150 3.84 12.30 3.46
C ALA A 150 3.24 11.59 4.68
N VAL A 151 3.90 10.54 5.20
CA VAL A 151 3.38 9.71 6.31
C VAL A 151 4.27 9.79 7.55
N LYS A 152 5.57 10.08 7.37
CA LYS A 152 6.52 10.32 8.47
C LYS A 152 6.90 11.79 8.52
N VAL A 153 6.05 12.59 9.15
CA VAL A 153 6.17 14.04 9.23
C VAL A 153 7.57 14.44 9.71
N GLY A 154 8.26 15.27 8.93
CA GLY A 154 9.61 15.78 9.24
C GLY A 154 10.77 14.84 8.93
N GLU A 155 10.53 13.59 8.48
CA GLU A 155 11.60 12.66 8.11
C GLU A 155 11.92 12.71 6.61
N LEU A 156 13.21 12.85 6.28
CA LEU A 156 13.70 12.70 4.91
C LEU A 156 13.80 11.21 4.54
N ARG A 157 13.12 10.83 3.47
CA ARG A 157 13.13 9.46 2.93
C ARG A 157 13.72 9.43 1.51
N PRO A 158 14.24 8.27 1.08
CA PRO A 158 14.54 8.02 -0.34
C PRO A 158 13.40 8.51 -1.24
N PHE A 159 13.76 9.09 -2.39
CA PHE A 159 12.85 9.81 -3.27
C PHE A 159 11.65 8.94 -3.72
N ASP A 160 11.94 7.72 -4.15
CA ASP A 160 10.96 6.71 -4.53
C ASP A 160 10.01 6.39 -3.37
N LYS A 161 10.55 6.20 -2.16
CA LYS A 161 9.75 5.89 -0.96
C LYS A 161 8.86 7.07 -0.53
N ALA A 162 9.31 8.31 -0.73
CA ALA A 162 8.49 9.49 -0.49
C ALA A 162 7.31 9.54 -1.45
N PHE A 163 7.55 9.36 -2.76
CA PHE A 163 6.49 9.29 -3.78
C PHE A 163 5.51 8.13 -3.49
N HIS A 164 6.01 6.93 -3.18
CA HIS A 164 5.16 5.79 -2.83
C HIS A 164 4.25 6.10 -1.63
N SER A 165 4.81 6.70 -0.57
CA SER A 165 4.01 7.05 0.61
C SER A 165 2.93 8.09 0.31
N ALA A 166 3.22 9.05 -0.58
CA ALA A 166 2.26 10.07 -0.98
C ALA A 166 1.12 9.49 -1.83
N VAL A 167 1.43 8.60 -2.78
CA VAL A 167 0.40 7.92 -3.58
C VAL A 167 -0.49 7.02 -2.72
N VAL A 168 0.08 6.27 -1.78
CA VAL A 168 -0.69 5.38 -0.89
C VAL A 168 -1.64 6.15 0.03
N ALA A 169 -1.29 7.38 0.43
CA ALA A 169 -2.17 8.18 1.28
C ALA A 169 -3.51 8.50 0.61
N VAL A 170 -3.54 8.70 -0.71
CA VAL A 170 -4.73 9.12 -1.47
C VAL A 170 -5.92 8.16 -1.32
N PRO A 171 -5.83 6.85 -1.65
CA PRO A 171 -6.95 5.94 -1.51
C PRO A 171 -7.40 5.75 -0.05
N LEU A 172 -6.48 5.86 0.92
CA LEU A 172 -6.83 5.75 2.34
C LEU A 172 -7.63 6.97 2.83
N MET A 173 -7.18 8.18 2.46
CA MET A 173 -7.92 9.42 2.72
C MET A 173 -9.30 9.39 2.06
N TYR A 174 -9.39 8.91 0.82
CA TYR A 174 -10.66 8.75 0.11
C TYR A 174 -11.60 7.77 0.81
N MET A 175 -11.10 6.62 1.26
CA MET A 175 -11.90 5.65 1.98
C MET A 175 -12.43 6.20 3.31
N GLN A 176 -11.67 7.05 4.01
CA GLN A 176 -12.12 7.71 5.23
C GLN A 176 -13.15 8.81 4.97
N ASP A 177 -12.88 9.69 4.01
CA ASP A 177 -13.80 10.77 3.62
C ASP A 177 -15.18 10.20 3.23
N ALA A 178 -15.21 9.11 2.46
CA ALA A 178 -16.44 8.42 2.07
C ALA A 178 -17.26 7.87 3.26
N ARG A 179 -16.62 7.62 4.41
CA ARG A 179 -17.29 7.20 5.65
C ARG A 179 -17.63 8.37 6.58
N GLY A 180 -17.29 9.60 6.22
CA GLY A 180 -17.40 10.78 7.08
C GLY A 180 -16.37 10.83 8.20
N ASP A 181 -15.24 10.13 8.06
CA ASP A 181 -14.09 10.21 8.95
C ASP A 181 -13.02 11.14 8.35
N SER A 182 -12.33 11.90 9.18
CA SER A 182 -11.27 12.83 8.78
C SER A 182 -9.91 12.53 9.40
N ALA A 183 -9.78 11.51 10.25
CA ALA A 183 -8.56 11.31 11.05
C ALA A 183 -7.26 11.26 10.22
N LEU A 184 -7.25 10.50 9.11
CA LEU A 184 -6.10 10.44 8.20
C LEU A 184 -5.99 11.67 7.31
N VAL A 185 -7.11 12.30 6.95
CA VAL A 185 -7.10 13.54 6.17
C VAL A 185 -6.42 14.64 6.98
N ASP A 186 -6.85 14.82 8.23
CA ASP A 186 -6.30 15.78 9.18
C ASP A 186 -4.82 15.47 9.49
N ALA A 187 -4.47 14.18 9.61
CA ALA A 187 -3.10 13.77 9.88
C ALA A 187 -2.15 13.98 8.70
N PHE A 188 -2.61 13.80 7.46
CA PHE A 188 -1.73 13.73 6.29
C PHE A 188 -1.81 14.90 5.33
N ALA A 189 -2.89 15.70 5.31
CA ALA A 189 -3.09 16.73 4.29
C ALA A 189 -1.89 17.69 4.15
N GLU A 190 -1.42 18.24 5.27
CA GLU A 190 -0.27 19.15 5.28
C GLU A 190 1.01 18.43 4.83
N SER A 191 1.32 17.28 5.44
CA SER A 191 2.53 16.52 5.10
C SER A 191 2.54 15.96 3.68
N LEU A 192 1.37 15.66 3.12
CA LEU A 192 1.22 15.24 1.72
C LEU A 192 1.56 16.39 0.79
N ASN A 193 1.07 17.60 1.09
CA ASN A 193 1.41 18.81 0.33
C ASN A 193 2.91 19.15 0.43
N ASP A 194 3.51 19.02 1.61
CA ASP A 194 4.96 19.22 1.81
C ASP A 194 5.78 18.19 1.04
N CYS A 195 5.37 16.92 1.08
CA CYS A 195 5.98 15.84 0.30
C CYS A 195 5.91 16.14 -1.19
N CYS A 196 4.74 16.51 -1.72
CA CYS A 196 4.55 16.85 -3.13
C CYS A 196 5.41 18.05 -3.55
N THR A 197 5.49 19.10 -2.72
CA THR A 197 6.36 20.26 -2.96
C THR A 197 7.83 19.85 -3.07
N GLY A 198 8.30 18.98 -2.18
CA GLY A 198 9.66 18.47 -2.22
C GLY A 198 9.95 17.54 -3.41
N LEU A 199 8.94 16.79 -3.86
CA LEU A 199 9.02 15.95 -5.06
C LEU A 199 9.05 16.80 -6.34
N GLU A 200 8.24 17.85 -6.43
CA GLU A 200 8.23 18.82 -7.54
C GLU A 200 9.55 19.58 -7.65
N ALA A 201 10.19 19.91 -6.53
CA ALA A 201 11.52 20.53 -6.52
C ALA A 201 12.61 19.65 -7.18
N LYS A 202 12.36 18.34 -7.31
CA LYS A 202 13.23 17.36 -7.98
C LYS A 202 12.50 16.64 -9.12
N ARG A 203 11.56 17.34 -9.79
CA ARG A 203 10.71 16.80 -10.86
C ARG A 203 11.49 16.20 -12.03
N ASP A 204 12.73 16.62 -12.23
CA ASP A 204 13.64 16.11 -13.26
C ASP A 204 14.13 14.68 -13.00
N LEU A 205 14.01 14.17 -11.76
CA LEU A 205 14.30 12.77 -11.43
C LEU A 205 13.23 11.80 -11.94
N PHE A 206 12.02 12.29 -12.26
CA PHE A 206 10.97 11.50 -12.89
C PHE A 206 11.12 11.43 -14.41
N THR A 207 10.68 10.32 -15.00
CA THR A 207 10.45 10.24 -16.46
C THR A 207 9.23 11.09 -16.85
N PRO A 208 8.98 11.36 -18.15
CA PRO A 208 7.78 12.09 -18.56
C PRO A 208 6.47 11.48 -18.01
N TYR A 209 6.37 10.16 -17.95
CA TYR A 209 5.20 9.49 -17.37
C TYR A 209 5.12 9.69 -15.86
N GLY A 210 6.23 9.51 -15.13
CA GLY A 210 6.29 9.78 -13.69
C GLY A 210 5.96 11.24 -13.34
N GLN A 211 6.34 12.18 -14.20
CA GLN A 211 5.99 13.59 -14.05
C GLN A 211 4.48 13.84 -14.16
N THR A 212 3.78 13.18 -15.08
CA THR A 212 2.31 13.27 -15.16
C THR A 212 1.66 12.79 -13.86
N LEU A 213 2.12 11.66 -13.30
CA LEU A 213 1.58 11.15 -12.04
C LEU A 213 1.89 12.09 -10.86
N LEU A 214 3.07 12.69 -10.82
CA LEU A 214 3.42 13.68 -9.81
C LEU A 214 2.50 14.90 -9.90
N ASP A 215 2.25 15.40 -11.11
CA ASP A 215 1.42 16.59 -11.31
C ASP A 215 -0.05 16.31 -10.87
N GLU A 216 -0.58 15.12 -11.14
CA GLU A 216 -1.90 14.68 -10.65
C GLU A 216 -1.93 14.55 -9.12
N LEU A 217 -0.91 13.92 -8.53
CA LEU A 217 -0.78 13.75 -7.08
C LEU A 217 -0.65 15.09 -6.35
N ALA A 218 0.16 16.01 -6.87
CA ALA A 218 0.32 17.35 -6.31
C ALA A 218 -0.95 18.19 -6.44
N THR A 219 -1.71 18.00 -7.54
CA THR A 219 -3.03 18.62 -7.68
C THR A 219 -3.99 18.11 -6.61
N PHE A 220 -4.04 16.80 -6.38
CA PHE A 220 -4.84 16.23 -5.29
C PHE A 220 -4.39 16.76 -3.92
N ALA A 221 -3.08 16.75 -3.63
CA ALA A 221 -2.55 17.20 -2.33
C ALA A 221 -2.95 18.63 -1.95
N ARG A 222 -3.06 19.53 -2.94
CA ARG A 222 -3.47 20.93 -2.73
C ARG A 222 -4.97 21.15 -2.66
N THR A 223 -5.76 20.27 -3.26
CA THR A 223 -7.20 20.48 -3.45
C THR A 223 -8.07 19.55 -2.62
N LEU A 224 -7.52 18.40 -2.22
CA LEU A 224 -8.23 17.28 -1.58
C LEU A 224 -9.53 16.92 -2.31
N ASN A 225 -9.51 16.98 -3.64
CA ASN A 225 -10.69 16.74 -4.46
C ASN A 225 -10.96 15.23 -4.57
N PHE A 226 -11.66 14.67 -3.57
CA PHE A 226 -12.04 13.27 -3.53
C PHE A 226 -12.98 12.84 -4.68
N ALA A 227 -13.80 13.76 -5.21
CA ALA A 227 -14.61 13.48 -6.39
C ALA A 227 -13.75 13.20 -7.64
N ALA A 228 -12.57 13.83 -7.74
CA ALA A 228 -11.63 13.52 -8.81
C ALA A 228 -11.05 12.10 -8.65
N VAL A 229 -10.75 11.68 -7.41
CA VAL A 229 -10.29 10.32 -7.10
C VAL A 229 -11.35 9.29 -7.49
N GLU A 230 -12.60 9.51 -7.07
CA GLU A 230 -13.74 8.65 -7.44
C GLU A 230 -13.90 8.53 -8.97
N SER A 231 -13.80 9.65 -9.69
CA SER A 231 -13.90 9.65 -11.16
C SER A 231 -12.76 8.87 -11.85
N GLY A 232 -11.57 8.88 -11.25
CA GLY A 232 -10.41 8.10 -11.71
C GLY A 232 -10.55 6.60 -11.43
N LEU A 233 -11.28 6.25 -10.37
CA LEU A 233 -11.58 4.88 -9.95
C LEU A 233 -12.89 4.34 -10.58
N THR A 234 -13.22 4.74 -11.81
CA THR A 234 -14.38 4.16 -12.52
C THR A 234 -13.98 2.88 -13.25
N ARG A 235 -14.79 1.81 -13.12
CA ARG A 235 -14.47 0.47 -13.66
C ARG A 235 -14.34 0.48 -15.18
N GLU A 236 -15.07 1.34 -15.88
CA GLU A 236 -14.96 1.51 -17.33
C GLU A 236 -13.56 1.99 -17.76
N ARG A 237 -12.84 2.73 -16.90
CA ARG A 237 -11.47 3.17 -17.17
C ARG A 237 -10.42 2.13 -16.79
N LEU A 238 -10.74 1.19 -15.89
CA LEU A 238 -9.83 0.12 -15.46
C LEU A 238 -9.91 -1.14 -16.35
N ALA A 239 -11.02 -1.32 -17.07
CA ALA A 239 -11.24 -2.46 -17.98
C ALA A 239 -10.94 -2.15 -19.46
N ALA A 240 -10.55 -0.91 -19.78
CA ALA A 240 -10.18 -0.43 -21.11
C ALA A 240 -8.67 -0.53 -21.35
#